data_AF-A0A6J8E683-F1
#
_entry.id   AF-A0A6J8E683-F1
#
_cell.length_a   1.000
_cell.length_b   1.000
_cell.length_c   1.000
_cell.angle_alpha   90.00
_cell.angle_beta   90.00
_cell.angle_gamma   90.00
#
_symmetry.space_group_name_H-M   'P 1'
#
loop_
_entity.id
_entity.type
_entity.pdbx_description
1 polymer ?
#
loop_
_entity_poly.entity_id
_entity_poly.type
_entity_poly.pdbx_seq_one_letter_code
_entity_poly.pdbx_strand_id
1 'polypeptide(L)'
;MATVGRSKNNKTTINARRVTYAAEHLMAEILNELLRIKEPYHMIAGHIRKTSLWNQLEQRQRNRILKVATKENYEHFDIQLSYKVLKILNTIPPPTNGWGRYPDITETSVGDDIERIRKYRNKFAHKGKCKITDSKLTEWFSKFQSVAKRMEDYLDKRNGEFTEKFSTFETGSNDDNRDTLMNTIKLAKEEIDQKRLENDNSNINGTSIVQIKDWKKIDEKFVSTDLCENVIKKMEEHNVLTVYGKSGIGKSATIHHVALVLLDQSQYEIFPCRSPKDIEKNFKKNARQVFVFDDVCGRYSAIQDEINSWLAYESFLMRIAKERNVKVIVSCRLQVFKEEQFQRICFLKECAIEFTDNLITPDQRRSIFKKYLNSDLKPAIENVINKCDSFH
;
A
#
# COMPACT_ATOMS: atom_id res chain seq x y z
N MET A 1 -44.54 24.37 -24.10
CA MET A 1 -43.30 25.18 -24.14
C MET A 1 -42.35 24.94 -22.94
N ALA A 2 -42.18 23.70 -22.44
CA ALA A 2 -41.39 23.44 -21.21
C ALA A 2 -40.29 22.36 -21.35
N THR A 3 -40.00 21.86 -22.55
CA THR A 3 -39.03 20.76 -22.77
C THR A 3 -37.61 21.23 -23.15
N VAL A 4 -37.42 22.49 -23.51
CA VAL A 4 -36.13 23.02 -24.01
C VAL A 4 -35.10 23.27 -22.89
N GLY A 5 -35.53 23.45 -21.64
CA GLY A 5 -34.65 23.80 -20.50
C GLY A 5 -33.88 22.62 -19.89
N ARG A 6 -34.39 21.39 -20.00
CA ARG A 6 -33.81 20.20 -19.31
C ARG A 6 -32.61 19.60 -20.07
N SER A 7 -32.69 19.58 -21.41
CA SER A 7 -31.63 19.08 -22.30
C SER A 7 -30.36 19.97 -22.25
N LYS A 8 -30.52 21.30 -22.29
CA LYS A 8 -29.39 22.26 -22.20
C LYS A 8 -28.62 22.18 -20.88
N ASN A 9 -29.31 21.91 -19.76
CA ASN A 9 -28.69 21.75 -18.45
C ASN A 9 -27.83 20.47 -18.35
N ASN A 10 -28.22 19.38 -19.01
CA ASN A 10 -27.44 18.14 -19.02
C ASN A 10 -26.16 18.29 -19.87
N LYS A 11 -26.26 18.89 -21.06
CA LYS A 11 -25.12 19.09 -21.98
C LYS A 11 -24.01 19.96 -21.38
N THR A 12 -24.35 21.06 -20.72
CA THR A 12 -23.36 21.95 -20.10
C THR A 12 -22.62 21.32 -18.91
N THR A 13 -23.27 20.37 -18.22
CA THR A 13 -22.64 19.54 -17.17
C THR A 13 -21.74 18.46 -17.77
N ILE A 14 -22.13 17.84 -18.89
CA ILE A 14 -21.28 16.90 -19.62
C ILE A 14 -20.00 17.58 -20.10
N ASN A 15 -20.12 18.76 -20.72
CA ASN A 15 -18.97 19.57 -21.14
C ASN A 15 -18.03 19.89 -19.96
N ALA A 16 -18.59 20.21 -18.79
CA ALA A 16 -17.80 20.46 -17.60
C ALA A 16 -16.98 19.23 -17.17
N ARG A 17 -17.59 18.04 -17.21
CA ARG A 17 -16.90 16.78 -16.92
C ARG A 17 -15.80 16.48 -17.92
N ARG A 18 -16.01 16.75 -19.21
CA ARG A 18 -14.99 16.57 -20.26
C ARG A 18 -13.77 17.44 -20.00
N VAL A 19 -13.98 18.73 -19.73
CA VAL A 19 -12.88 19.66 -19.45
C VAL A 19 -12.15 19.27 -18.16
N THR A 20 -12.87 18.88 -17.11
CA THR A 20 -12.24 18.41 -15.86
C THR A 20 -11.41 17.15 -16.09
N TYR A 21 -11.95 16.15 -16.79
CA TYR A 21 -11.24 14.91 -17.09
C TYR A 21 -9.97 15.19 -17.91
N ALA A 22 -10.09 15.98 -18.97
CA ALA A 22 -8.95 16.38 -19.81
C ALA A 22 -7.86 17.10 -18.99
N ALA A 23 -8.26 18.05 -18.13
CA ALA A 23 -7.32 18.82 -17.30
C ALA A 23 -6.68 18.00 -16.16
N GLU A 24 -7.31 16.92 -15.70
CA GLU A 24 -6.80 16.09 -14.62
C GLU A 24 -6.05 14.85 -15.09
N HIS A 25 -6.48 14.23 -16.19
CA HIS A 25 -6.04 12.89 -16.60
C HIS A 25 -5.19 12.96 -17.88
N LEU A 26 -5.74 13.51 -18.97
CA LEU A 26 -4.99 13.63 -20.23
C LEU A 26 -3.76 14.52 -20.08
N MET A 27 -3.88 15.62 -19.31
CA MET A 27 -2.74 16.46 -18.96
C MET A 27 -1.72 15.78 -18.04
N ALA A 28 -2.14 14.81 -17.23
CA ALA A 28 -1.22 14.05 -16.38
C ALA A 28 -0.38 13.09 -17.21
N GLU A 29 -0.97 12.46 -18.23
CA GLU A 29 -0.26 11.58 -19.17
C GLU A 29 0.94 12.30 -19.81
N ILE A 30 0.75 13.55 -20.25
CA ILE A 30 1.83 14.37 -20.81
C ILE A 30 2.98 14.54 -19.80
N LEU A 31 2.69 14.90 -18.55
CA LEU A 31 3.73 15.09 -17.53
C LEU A 31 4.42 13.78 -17.15
N ASN A 32 3.69 12.68 -17.14
CA ASN A 32 4.23 11.36 -16.81
C ASN A 32 5.17 10.86 -17.91
N GLU A 33 4.85 11.11 -19.17
CA GLU A 33 5.73 10.78 -20.29
C GLU A 33 6.97 11.68 -20.31
N LEU A 34 6.82 12.97 -19.98
CA LEU A 34 7.97 13.86 -19.79
C LEU A 34 8.89 13.34 -18.68
N LEU A 35 8.34 12.93 -17.54
CA LEU A 35 9.13 12.36 -16.43
C LEU A 35 9.83 11.06 -16.85
N ARG A 36 9.13 10.18 -17.56
CA ARG A 36 9.70 8.94 -18.10
C ARG A 36 10.98 9.19 -18.90
N ILE A 37 10.99 10.23 -19.72
CA ILE A 37 12.14 10.57 -20.56
C ILE A 37 13.24 11.27 -19.76
N LYS A 38 12.87 12.12 -18.80
CA LYS A 38 13.81 12.96 -18.06
C LYS A 38 14.43 12.33 -16.82
N GLU A 39 13.79 11.32 -16.26
CA GLU A 39 14.19 10.68 -15.01
C GLU A 39 13.90 9.17 -15.08
N PRO A 40 14.93 8.31 -15.12
CA PRO A 40 14.72 6.87 -15.11
C PRO A 40 14.03 6.40 -13.82
N TYR A 41 13.09 5.46 -13.96
CA TYR A 41 12.25 4.99 -12.85
C TYR A 41 13.03 4.50 -11.63
N HIS A 42 14.15 3.82 -11.84
CA HIS A 42 14.97 3.25 -10.76
C HIS A 42 15.82 4.32 -10.04
N MET A 43 16.03 5.49 -10.64
CA MET A 43 16.86 6.56 -10.09
C MET A 43 16.04 7.58 -9.29
N ILE A 44 14.77 7.80 -9.63
CA ILE A 44 13.97 8.88 -9.06
C ILE A 44 13.93 8.88 -7.53
N ALA A 45 13.79 7.72 -6.89
CA ALA A 45 13.74 7.64 -5.44
C ALA A 45 15.07 8.08 -4.81
N GLY A 46 16.19 7.67 -5.42
CA GLY A 46 17.53 8.08 -5.00
C GLY A 46 17.77 9.58 -5.20
N HIS A 47 17.37 10.12 -6.35
CA HIS A 47 17.52 11.55 -6.64
C HIS A 47 16.64 12.42 -5.74
N ILE A 48 15.36 12.09 -5.56
CA ILE A 48 14.47 12.87 -4.71
C ILE A 48 14.92 12.84 -3.24
N ARG A 49 15.45 11.71 -2.73
CA ARG A 49 16.01 11.61 -1.37
C ARG A 49 17.16 12.58 -1.10
N LYS A 50 17.91 12.98 -2.13
CA LYS A 50 19.00 13.95 -2.04
C LYS A 50 18.52 15.40 -2.07
N THR A 51 17.24 15.64 -2.34
CA THR A 51 16.66 16.98 -2.41
C THR A 51 15.89 17.33 -1.13
N SER A 52 15.68 18.63 -0.91
CA SER A 52 14.81 19.11 0.17
C SER A 52 13.35 18.65 0.03
N LEU A 53 12.92 18.25 -1.18
CA LEU A 53 11.55 17.81 -1.43
C LEU A 53 11.20 16.55 -0.63
N TRP A 54 12.13 15.61 -0.43
CA TRP A 54 11.83 14.35 0.28
C TRP A 54 11.19 14.59 1.65
N ASN A 55 11.72 15.56 2.39
CA ASN A 55 11.23 15.92 3.72
C ASN A 55 9.88 16.65 3.69
N GLN A 56 9.56 17.33 2.58
CA GLN A 56 8.30 18.06 2.38
C GLN A 56 7.15 17.17 1.86
N LEU A 57 7.45 15.98 1.36
CA LEU A 57 6.44 15.04 0.86
C LEU A 57 5.75 14.31 2.01
N GLU A 58 4.43 14.22 1.92
CA GLU A 58 3.65 13.35 2.80
C GLU A 58 3.98 11.88 2.56
N GLN A 59 3.70 11.02 3.55
CA GLN A 59 4.00 9.59 3.47
C GLN A 59 3.39 8.93 2.23
N ARG A 60 2.17 9.32 1.84
CA ARG A 60 1.52 8.80 0.62
C ARG A 60 2.30 9.14 -0.66
N GLN A 61 2.86 10.35 -0.74
CA GLN A 61 3.67 10.78 -1.89
C GLN A 61 5.02 10.06 -1.92
N ARG A 62 5.68 9.90 -0.76
CA ARG A 62 6.91 9.09 -0.65
C ARG A 62 6.68 7.65 -1.09
N ASN A 63 5.58 7.04 -0.66
CA ASN A 63 5.21 5.68 -1.07
C ASN A 63 4.96 5.58 -2.59
N ARG A 64 4.36 6.60 -3.21
CA ARG A 64 4.21 6.64 -4.68
C ARG A 64 5.56 6.70 -5.39
N ILE A 65 6.49 7.54 -4.92
CA ILE A 65 7.85 7.62 -5.48
C ILE A 65 8.59 6.28 -5.36
N LEU A 66 8.50 5.61 -4.20
CA LEU A 66 9.15 4.31 -4.01
C LEU A 66 8.55 3.21 -4.90
N LYS A 67 7.25 3.29 -5.20
CA LYS A 67 6.58 2.35 -6.11
C LYS A 67 6.97 2.52 -7.58
N VAL A 68 7.41 3.72 -8.00
CA VAL A 68 7.86 3.93 -9.39
C VAL A 68 9.06 3.04 -9.70
N ALA A 69 10.01 2.91 -8.77
CA ALA A 69 11.20 2.09 -8.96
C ALA A 69 10.89 0.59 -9.08
N THR A 70 9.80 0.12 -8.45
CA THR A 70 9.43 -1.31 -8.48
C THR A 70 8.46 -1.66 -9.59
N LYS A 71 7.64 -0.70 -10.05
CA LYS A 71 6.64 -0.90 -11.11
C LYS A 71 7.07 -0.39 -12.49
N GLU A 72 8.21 0.31 -12.54
CA GLU A 72 8.77 0.89 -13.77
C GLU A 72 7.79 1.79 -14.54
N ASN A 73 6.94 2.54 -13.83
CA ASN A 73 5.99 3.47 -14.45
C ASN A 73 5.65 4.68 -13.57
N TYR A 74 5.20 5.76 -14.22
CA TYR A 74 4.77 7.01 -13.58
C TYR A 74 3.25 7.14 -13.42
N GLU A 75 2.47 6.11 -13.75
CA GLU A 75 0.99 6.17 -13.79
C GLU A 75 0.35 6.56 -12.45
N HIS A 76 1.06 6.34 -11.33
CA HIS A 76 0.58 6.67 -10.00
C HIS A 76 0.89 8.11 -9.57
N PHE A 77 1.54 8.91 -10.41
CA PHE A 77 1.77 10.32 -10.15
C PHE A 77 0.57 11.14 -10.61
N ASP A 78 0.04 11.94 -9.68
CA ASP A 78 -0.88 13.01 -10.05
C ASP A 78 -0.10 14.24 -10.53
N ILE A 79 -0.78 15.15 -11.24
CA ILE A 79 -0.19 16.37 -11.78
C ILE A 79 0.58 17.18 -10.71
N GLN A 80 0.11 17.20 -9.46
CA GLN A 80 0.79 17.93 -8.40
C GLN A 80 2.12 17.30 -8.03
N LEU A 81 2.18 15.96 -7.92
CA LEU A 81 3.41 15.24 -7.65
C LEU A 81 4.36 15.34 -8.84
N SER A 82 3.89 15.13 -10.07
CA SER A 82 4.72 15.26 -11.28
C SER A 82 5.33 16.65 -11.39
N TYR A 83 4.53 17.69 -11.14
CA TYR A 83 4.99 19.07 -11.10
C TYR A 83 6.08 19.31 -10.03
N LYS A 84 5.88 18.84 -8.79
CA LYS A 84 6.87 19.00 -7.71
C LYS A 84 8.21 18.32 -8.07
N VAL A 85 8.14 17.13 -8.66
CA VAL A 85 9.31 16.34 -9.07
C VAL A 85 10.06 17.03 -10.20
N LEU A 86 9.37 17.39 -11.29
CA LEU A 86 9.97 18.08 -12.44
C LEU A 86 10.67 19.38 -12.01
N LYS A 87 10.04 20.14 -11.12
CA LYS A 87 10.59 21.39 -10.58
C LYS A 87 11.86 21.16 -9.75
N ILE A 88 11.91 20.15 -8.88
CA ILE A 88 13.03 19.97 -7.95
C ILE A 88 14.24 19.30 -8.61
N LEU A 89 14.00 18.37 -9.54
CA LEU A 89 15.09 17.66 -10.22
C LEU A 89 15.78 18.55 -11.26
N ASN A 90 15.12 19.65 -11.67
CA ASN A 90 15.66 20.63 -12.60
C ASN A 90 16.17 19.98 -13.90
N THR A 91 15.51 18.92 -14.34
CA THR A 91 15.83 18.15 -15.56
C THR A 91 15.34 18.83 -16.84
N ILE A 92 14.69 19.98 -16.68
CA ILE A 92 14.11 20.81 -17.73
C ILE A 92 14.42 22.27 -17.42
N PRO A 93 14.56 23.14 -18.44
CA PRO A 93 14.69 24.57 -18.22
C PRO A 93 13.49 25.13 -17.43
N PRO A 94 13.72 26.10 -16.54
CA PRO A 94 12.63 26.76 -15.84
C PRO A 94 11.70 27.50 -16.84
N PRO A 95 10.42 27.71 -16.48
CA PRO A 95 9.52 28.56 -17.25
C PRO A 95 10.09 29.97 -17.41
N THR A 96 9.70 30.68 -18.47
CA THR A 96 10.17 32.02 -18.83
C THR A 96 9.97 33.01 -17.66
N ASN A 97 8.79 32.95 -17.03
CA ASN A 97 8.44 33.78 -15.86
C ASN A 97 8.73 33.11 -14.51
N GLY A 98 9.39 31.95 -14.51
CA GLY A 98 9.68 31.16 -13.32
C GLY A 98 8.48 30.38 -12.77
N TRP A 99 8.80 29.39 -11.93
CA TRP A 99 7.82 28.48 -11.34
C TRP A 99 6.78 29.20 -10.48
N GLY A 100 5.52 28.82 -10.62
CA GLY A 100 4.38 29.37 -9.88
C GLY A 100 3.60 30.46 -10.62
N ARG A 101 4.22 31.11 -11.61
CA ARG A 101 3.64 32.22 -12.38
C ARG A 101 2.90 31.72 -13.62
N TYR A 102 1.96 32.52 -14.13
CA TYR A 102 1.17 32.16 -15.32
C TYR A 102 1.94 32.63 -16.56
N PRO A 103 2.25 31.75 -17.52
CA PRO A 103 2.97 32.17 -18.72
C PRO A 103 2.08 32.94 -19.69
N ASP A 104 2.67 33.91 -20.40
CA ASP A 104 2.00 34.64 -21.47
C ASP A 104 1.79 33.75 -22.71
N ILE A 105 0.92 34.17 -23.63
CA ILE A 105 0.57 33.34 -24.79
C ILE A 105 1.76 33.10 -25.75
N THR A 106 2.74 33.99 -25.74
CA THR A 106 3.97 33.91 -26.55
C THR A 106 5.06 33.05 -25.89
N GLU A 107 4.93 32.72 -24.60
CA GLU A 107 5.94 31.98 -23.83
C GLU A 107 5.75 30.47 -23.99
N THR A 108 6.32 29.88 -25.02
CA THR A 108 5.99 28.51 -25.44
C THR A 108 7.05 27.47 -25.05
N SER A 109 7.86 27.72 -24.01
CA SER A 109 8.83 26.71 -23.55
C SER A 109 8.13 25.54 -22.85
N VAL A 110 8.86 24.43 -22.68
CA VAL A 110 8.36 23.26 -21.92
C VAL A 110 8.05 23.61 -20.49
N GLY A 111 8.88 24.44 -19.84
CA GLY A 111 8.62 24.95 -18.50
C GLY A 111 7.30 25.73 -18.44
N ASP A 112 7.05 26.58 -19.42
CA ASP A 112 5.80 27.34 -19.52
C ASP A 112 4.59 26.41 -19.67
N ASP A 113 4.69 25.38 -20.50
CA ASP A 113 3.61 24.42 -20.68
C ASP A 113 3.31 23.57 -19.43
N ILE A 114 4.32 23.27 -18.62
CA ILE A 114 4.12 22.63 -17.31
C ILE A 114 3.34 23.55 -16.36
N GLU A 115 3.64 24.85 -16.38
CA GLU A 115 2.87 25.83 -15.61
C GLU A 115 1.42 25.94 -16.12
N ARG A 116 1.20 25.93 -17.44
CA ARG A 116 -0.15 25.90 -18.03
C ARG A 116 -0.92 24.67 -17.56
N ILE A 117 -0.32 23.48 -17.62
CA ILE A 117 -0.92 22.23 -17.14
C ILE A 117 -1.34 22.34 -15.67
N ARG A 118 -0.43 22.80 -14.81
CA ARG A 118 -0.72 22.98 -13.38
C ARG A 118 -1.89 23.94 -13.16
N LYS A 119 -1.95 25.05 -13.91
CA LYS A 119 -3.01 26.04 -13.80
C LYS A 119 -4.35 25.51 -14.31
N TYR A 120 -4.36 24.78 -15.43
CA TYR A 120 -5.57 24.14 -15.96
C TYR A 120 -6.14 23.16 -14.94
N ARG A 121 -5.32 22.25 -14.43
CA ARG A 121 -5.72 21.31 -13.37
C ARG A 121 -6.28 22.06 -12.17
N ASN A 122 -5.59 23.07 -11.64
CA ASN A 122 -6.07 23.82 -10.47
C ASN A 122 -7.39 24.57 -10.73
N LYS A 123 -7.64 25.02 -11.96
CA LYS A 123 -8.89 25.68 -12.34
C LYS A 123 -10.09 24.74 -12.26
N PHE A 124 -9.89 23.45 -12.53
CA PHE A 124 -10.97 22.47 -12.64
C PHE A 124 -11.06 21.47 -11.47
N ALA A 125 -9.97 21.25 -10.72
CA ALA A 125 -9.89 20.28 -9.61
C ALA A 125 -10.87 20.51 -8.44
N HIS A 126 -11.43 21.73 -8.32
CA HIS A 126 -12.35 22.08 -7.22
C HIS A 126 -13.71 22.61 -7.71
N LYS A 127 -14.01 22.51 -9.01
CA LYS A 127 -15.25 23.06 -9.59
C LYS A 127 -16.27 22.00 -9.91
N GLY A 128 -16.68 21.23 -8.89
CA GLY A 128 -17.66 20.13 -9.02
C GLY A 128 -19.08 20.52 -9.46
N LYS A 129 -19.35 21.80 -9.78
CA LYS A 129 -20.68 22.31 -10.18
C LYS A 129 -20.66 23.35 -11.31
N CYS A 130 -19.56 23.51 -12.04
CA CYS A 130 -19.51 24.52 -13.11
C CYS A 130 -20.27 24.03 -14.36
N LYS A 131 -21.00 24.94 -15.03
CA LYS A 131 -21.63 24.67 -16.35
C LYS A 131 -20.73 25.24 -17.45
N ILE A 132 -20.36 24.41 -18.43
CA ILE A 132 -19.50 24.82 -19.55
C ILE A 132 -20.31 24.79 -20.85
N THR A 133 -20.37 25.92 -21.56
CA THR A 133 -21.01 26.02 -22.89
C THR A 133 -20.12 25.39 -23.97
N ASP A 134 -20.67 25.05 -25.12
CA ASP A 134 -19.90 24.46 -26.23
C ASP A 134 -18.77 25.39 -26.72
N SER A 135 -19.01 26.70 -26.76
CA SER A 135 -17.98 27.69 -27.07
C SER A 135 -16.82 27.65 -26.06
N LYS A 136 -17.12 27.56 -24.75
CA LYS A 136 -16.09 27.42 -23.71
C LYS A 136 -15.41 26.05 -23.76
N LEU A 137 -16.13 24.99 -24.11
CA LEU A 137 -15.55 23.66 -24.31
C LEU A 137 -14.47 23.74 -25.40
N THR A 138 -14.84 24.27 -26.56
CA THR A 138 -13.93 24.46 -27.71
C THR A 138 -12.73 25.33 -27.33
N GLU A 139 -12.96 26.43 -26.60
CA GLU A 139 -11.88 27.30 -26.11
C GLU A 139 -10.88 26.56 -25.21
N TRP A 140 -11.35 25.70 -24.30
CA TRP A 140 -10.46 24.93 -23.43
C TRP A 140 -9.73 23.82 -24.16
N PHE A 141 -10.41 23.07 -25.03
CA PHE A 141 -9.78 22.00 -25.80
C PHE A 141 -8.75 22.54 -26.78
N SER A 142 -8.98 23.71 -27.39
CA SER A 142 -7.97 24.41 -28.19
C SER A 142 -6.70 24.74 -27.38
N LYS A 143 -6.86 25.23 -26.14
CA LYS A 143 -5.72 25.46 -25.23
C LYS A 143 -5.00 24.17 -24.87
N PHE A 144 -5.75 23.09 -24.65
CA PHE A 144 -5.19 21.78 -24.31
C PHE A 144 -4.41 21.17 -25.47
N GLN A 145 -4.99 21.16 -26.67
CA GLN A 145 -4.34 20.70 -27.91
C GLN A 145 -3.10 21.52 -28.23
N SER A 146 -3.13 22.83 -27.98
CA SER A 146 -1.96 23.70 -28.18
C SER A 146 -0.77 23.28 -27.30
N VAL A 147 -1.02 22.93 -26.03
CA VAL A 147 0.01 22.38 -25.12
C VAL A 147 0.43 20.99 -25.57
N ALA A 148 -0.52 20.12 -25.91
CA ALA A 148 -0.26 18.75 -26.34
C ALA A 148 0.68 18.72 -27.56
N LYS A 149 0.38 19.52 -28.58
CA LYS A 149 1.19 19.64 -29.79
C LYS A 149 2.63 20.07 -29.51
N ARG A 150 2.83 21.11 -28.70
CA ARG A 150 4.19 21.56 -28.33
C ARG A 150 4.96 20.50 -27.53
N MET A 151 4.26 19.75 -26.68
CA MET A 151 4.85 18.65 -25.94
C MET A 151 5.19 17.45 -26.83
N GLU A 152 4.35 17.15 -27.83
CA GLU A 152 4.65 16.14 -28.85
C GLU A 152 5.90 16.51 -29.64
N ASP A 153 6.00 17.77 -30.09
CA ASP A 153 7.17 18.29 -30.79
C ASP A 153 8.43 18.20 -29.91
N TYR A 154 8.33 18.54 -28.62
CA TYR A 154 9.45 18.47 -27.69
C TYR A 154 9.92 17.03 -27.39
N LEU A 155 8.98 16.08 -27.32
CA LEU A 155 9.26 14.68 -27.02
C LEU A 155 9.56 13.84 -28.29
N ASP A 156 9.63 14.49 -29.46
CA ASP A 156 9.73 13.87 -30.80
C ASP A 156 8.65 12.81 -31.07
N LYS A 157 7.45 13.02 -30.51
CA LYS A 157 6.27 12.17 -30.69
C LYS A 157 5.40 12.64 -31.85
N ARG A 158 5.92 12.48 -33.07
CA ARG A 158 5.27 12.98 -34.30
C ARG A 158 4.02 12.23 -34.74
N ASN A 159 3.58 11.23 -33.96
CA ASN A 159 2.34 10.49 -34.22
C ASN A 159 1.08 11.23 -33.75
N GLY A 160 1.20 12.36 -33.05
CA GLY A 160 0.04 13.17 -32.63
C GLY A 160 -0.83 12.50 -31.56
N GLU A 161 -0.26 11.56 -30.79
CA GLU A 161 -0.98 10.71 -29.84
C GLU A 161 -1.76 11.51 -28.77
N PHE A 162 -1.16 12.56 -28.21
CA PHE A 162 -1.82 13.40 -27.21
C PHE A 162 -2.91 14.26 -27.87
N THR A 163 -2.60 14.89 -29.01
CA THR A 163 -3.51 15.77 -29.73
C THR A 163 -4.77 15.01 -30.17
N GLU A 164 -4.62 13.78 -30.68
CA GLU A 164 -5.73 12.91 -31.09
C GLU A 164 -6.65 12.53 -29.91
N LYS A 165 -6.07 12.22 -28.74
CA LYS A 165 -6.85 11.96 -27.52
C LYS A 165 -7.72 13.17 -27.14
N PHE A 166 -7.18 14.39 -27.19
CA PHE A 166 -7.98 15.59 -26.90
C PHE A 166 -9.10 15.79 -27.93
N SER A 167 -8.83 15.63 -29.22
CA SER A 167 -9.85 15.78 -30.28
C SER A 167 -10.99 14.77 -30.17
N THR A 168 -10.66 13.53 -29.80
CA THR A 168 -11.65 12.46 -29.57
C THR A 168 -12.56 12.80 -28.39
N PHE A 169 -11.99 13.31 -27.29
CA PHE A 169 -12.75 13.72 -26.11
C PHE A 169 -13.57 15.01 -26.32
N GLU A 170 -13.11 15.90 -27.20
CA GLU A 170 -13.86 17.10 -27.60
C GLU A 170 -15.13 16.74 -28.37
N THR A 171 -14.98 15.88 -29.39
CA THR A 171 -15.99 15.61 -30.42
C THR A 171 -16.92 14.42 -30.14
N GLY A 172 -16.60 13.54 -29.19
CA GLY A 172 -17.42 12.36 -28.88
C GLY A 172 -18.92 12.72 -28.70
N SER A 173 -19.80 12.13 -29.51
CA SER A 173 -21.22 12.49 -29.58
C SER A 173 -22.03 12.01 -28.36
N ASN A 174 -23.17 12.66 -28.12
CA ASN A 174 -24.12 12.37 -27.04
C ASN A 174 -24.97 11.11 -27.33
N ASP A 175 -25.33 10.42 -26.24
CA ASP A 175 -26.39 9.41 -26.05
C ASP A 175 -26.09 7.89 -26.21
N ASP A 176 -25.50 7.34 -27.27
CA ASP A 176 -25.27 5.87 -27.33
C ASP A 176 -24.03 5.36 -26.57
N ASN A 177 -23.14 6.27 -26.21
CA ASN A 177 -21.89 5.93 -25.54
C ASN A 177 -21.94 6.06 -24.02
N ARG A 178 -23.03 6.53 -23.39
CA ARG A 178 -23.02 6.63 -21.92
C ARG A 178 -23.16 5.27 -21.26
N ASP A 179 -24.07 4.43 -21.73
CA ASP A 179 -24.23 3.09 -21.20
C ASP A 179 -23.14 2.16 -21.72
N THR A 180 -22.68 2.34 -22.95
CA THR A 180 -21.54 1.61 -23.49
C THR A 180 -20.24 2.01 -22.79
N LEU A 181 -19.94 3.30 -22.62
CA LEU A 181 -18.75 3.74 -21.87
C LEU A 181 -18.86 3.46 -20.38
N MET A 182 -20.04 3.57 -19.76
CA MET A 182 -20.21 3.18 -18.35
C MET A 182 -20.09 1.67 -18.18
N ASN A 183 -20.59 0.85 -19.12
CA ASN A 183 -20.40 -0.60 -19.12
C ASN A 183 -18.97 -0.97 -19.45
N THR A 184 -18.31 -0.34 -20.41
CA THR A 184 -16.89 -0.56 -20.72
C THR A 184 -16.00 -0.06 -19.59
N ILE A 185 -16.30 1.06 -18.93
CA ILE A 185 -15.59 1.52 -17.73
C ILE A 185 -15.87 0.59 -16.55
N LYS A 186 -17.09 0.07 -16.42
CA LYS A 186 -17.45 -0.89 -15.36
C LYS A 186 -16.74 -2.22 -15.58
N LEU A 187 -16.78 -2.77 -16.79
CA LEU A 187 -16.10 -3.99 -17.20
C LEU A 187 -14.58 -3.84 -17.12
N ALA A 188 -14.01 -2.70 -17.56
CA ALA A 188 -12.59 -2.42 -17.43
C ALA A 188 -12.18 -2.20 -15.96
N LYS A 189 -13.03 -1.59 -15.13
CA LYS A 189 -12.79 -1.50 -13.67
C LYS A 189 -12.87 -2.86 -13.02
N GLU A 190 -13.85 -3.68 -13.38
CA GLU A 190 -14.02 -5.06 -12.88
C GLU A 190 -12.85 -5.95 -13.32
N GLU A 191 -12.38 -5.84 -14.57
CA GLU A 191 -11.16 -6.50 -15.05
C GLU A 191 -9.89 -5.98 -14.37
N ILE A 192 -9.77 -4.66 -14.17
CA ILE A 192 -8.62 -4.07 -13.45
C ILE A 192 -8.65 -4.50 -11.99
N ASP A 193 -9.82 -4.56 -11.35
CA ASP A 193 -9.97 -5.00 -9.97
C ASP A 193 -9.75 -6.51 -9.84
N GLN A 194 -10.21 -7.33 -10.81
CA GLN A 194 -9.88 -8.76 -10.91
C GLN A 194 -8.38 -8.98 -11.14
N LYS A 195 -7.76 -8.28 -12.09
CA LYS A 195 -6.32 -8.33 -12.34
C LYS A 195 -5.50 -7.82 -11.16
N ARG A 196 -6.02 -6.85 -10.38
CA ARG A 196 -5.43 -6.40 -9.11
C ARG A 196 -5.59 -7.44 -8.02
N LEU A 197 -6.75 -8.09 -7.90
CA LEU A 197 -7.00 -9.20 -6.98
C LEU A 197 -6.11 -10.41 -7.32
N GLU A 198 -5.91 -10.72 -8.60
CA GLU A 198 -5.04 -11.79 -9.11
C GLU A 198 -3.55 -11.47 -8.96
N ASN A 199 -3.13 -10.22 -9.21
CA ASN A 199 -1.75 -9.77 -8.95
C ASN A 199 -1.44 -9.67 -7.46
N ASP A 200 -2.40 -9.24 -6.64
CA ASP A 200 -2.26 -9.27 -5.18
C ASP A 200 -2.25 -10.72 -4.68
N ASN A 201 -3.04 -11.63 -5.26
CA ASN A 201 -3.02 -13.07 -4.96
C ASN A 201 -1.69 -13.74 -5.29
N SER A 202 -1.15 -13.49 -6.48
CA SER A 202 0.12 -14.07 -6.91
C SER A 202 1.32 -13.50 -6.14
N ASN A 203 1.34 -12.19 -5.88
CA ASN A 203 2.37 -11.58 -5.01
C ASN A 203 2.23 -12.01 -3.55
N ILE A 204 1.01 -12.17 -3.01
CA ILE A 204 0.81 -12.67 -1.64
C ILE A 204 1.24 -14.13 -1.55
N ASN A 205 0.88 -15.00 -2.50
CA ASN A 205 1.31 -16.40 -2.50
C ASN A 205 2.83 -16.53 -2.62
N GLY A 206 3.47 -15.74 -3.49
CA GLY A 206 4.94 -15.67 -3.57
C GLY A 206 5.59 -15.14 -2.28
N THR A 207 5.03 -14.07 -1.69
CA THR A 207 5.53 -13.47 -0.44
C THR A 207 5.35 -14.39 0.76
N SER A 208 4.22 -15.09 0.88
CA SER A 208 3.95 -16.05 1.96
C SER A 208 4.86 -17.27 1.87
N ILE A 209 5.15 -17.77 0.66
CA ILE A 209 6.13 -18.86 0.47
C ILE A 209 7.53 -18.41 0.89
N VAL A 210 7.95 -17.20 0.52
CA VAL A 210 9.25 -16.64 0.94
C VAL A 210 9.29 -16.43 2.46
N GLN A 211 8.24 -15.88 3.05
CA GLN A 211 8.13 -15.63 4.48
C GLN A 211 8.19 -16.92 5.31
N ILE A 212 7.48 -17.98 4.90
CA ILE A 212 7.53 -19.28 5.57
C ILE A 212 8.92 -19.92 5.44
N LYS A 213 9.61 -19.75 4.30
CA LYS A 213 11.01 -20.21 4.14
C LYS A 213 11.94 -19.51 5.13
N ASP A 214 11.77 -18.21 5.35
CA ASP A 214 12.56 -17.46 6.32
C ASP A 214 12.25 -17.91 7.75
N TRP A 215 10.98 -18.20 8.06
CA TRP A 215 10.59 -18.77 9.36
C TRP A 215 11.30 -20.09 9.60
N LYS A 216 11.30 -21.02 8.64
CA LYS A 216 12.01 -22.32 8.77
C LYS A 216 13.50 -22.14 9.05
N LYS A 217 14.18 -21.21 8.37
CA LYS A 217 15.60 -20.93 8.60
C LYS A 217 15.88 -20.37 9.99
N ILE A 218 15.03 -19.48 10.48
CA ILE A 218 15.15 -18.95 11.86
C ILE A 218 14.89 -20.08 12.87
N ASP A 219 13.93 -20.95 12.56
CA ASP A 219 13.50 -22.05 13.41
C ASP A 219 14.58 -23.11 13.64
N GLU A 220 15.50 -23.31 12.68
CA GLU A 220 16.68 -24.17 12.86
C GLU A 220 17.47 -23.83 14.13
N LYS A 221 17.48 -22.54 14.51
CA LYS A 221 18.14 -22.02 15.73
C LYS A 221 17.18 -21.78 16.90
N PHE A 222 15.92 -22.18 16.77
CA PHE A 222 14.94 -22.07 17.86
C PHE A 222 15.26 -23.07 18.98
N VAL A 223 15.06 -22.65 20.22
CA VAL A 223 15.19 -23.51 21.41
C VAL A 223 13.83 -23.55 22.07
N SER A 224 13.25 -24.76 22.15
CA SER A 224 11.98 -24.93 22.85
C SER A 224 12.15 -24.59 24.33
N THR A 225 11.18 -23.89 24.87
CA THR A 225 11.11 -23.48 26.28
C THR A 225 9.76 -23.93 26.85
N ASP A 226 9.64 -23.97 28.18
CA ASP A 226 8.37 -24.32 28.85
C ASP A 226 7.24 -23.36 28.44
N LEU A 227 7.59 -22.11 28.13
CA LEU A 227 6.67 -21.13 27.59
C LEU A 227 6.15 -21.53 26.20
N CYS A 228 7.02 -22.06 25.34
CA CYS A 228 6.63 -22.58 24.03
C CYS A 228 5.72 -23.80 24.17
N GLU A 229 6.05 -24.72 25.07
CA GLU A 229 5.21 -25.89 25.35
C GLU A 229 3.82 -25.49 25.87
N ASN A 230 3.75 -24.47 26.73
CA ASN A 230 2.48 -23.91 27.19
C ASN A 230 1.67 -23.30 26.03
N VAL A 231 2.31 -22.60 25.10
CA VAL A 231 1.66 -22.06 23.90
C VAL A 231 1.12 -23.18 23.01
N ILE A 232 1.90 -24.25 22.79
CA ILE A 232 1.46 -25.43 22.01
C ILE A 232 0.24 -26.07 22.67
N LYS A 233 0.31 -26.37 23.97
CA LYS A 233 -0.80 -26.95 24.73
C LYS A 233 -2.06 -26.09 24.67
N LYS A 234 -1.92 -24.77 24.82
CA LYS A 234 -3.05 -23.84 24.67
C LYS A 234 -3.61 -23.80 23.25
N MET A 235 -2.77 -23.96 22.24
CA MET A 235 -3.21 -24.05 20.85
C MET A 235 -3.91 -25.37 20.53
N GLU A 236 -3.67 -26.44 21.29
CA GLU A 236 -4.43 -27.69 21.18
C GLU A 236 -5.85 -27.52 21.76
N GLU A 237 -5.94 -26.89 22.94
CA GLU A 237 -7.20 -26.64 23.68
C GLU A 237 -8.09 -25.57 23.02
N HIS A 238 -7.48 -24.54 22.43
CA HIS A 238 -8.18 -23.37 21.88
C HIS A 238 -7.93 -23.21 20.39
N ASN A 239 -8.87 -22.61 19.66
CA ASN A 239 -8.68 -22.31 18.24
C ASN A 239 -8.10 -20.93 17.99
N VAL A 240 -8.14 -20.04 18.97
CA VAL A 240 -7.60 -18.69 18.90
C VAL A 240 -6.68 -18.47 20.09
N LEU A 241 -5.47 -17.97 19.85
CA LEU A 241 -4.49 -17.69 20.89
C LEU A 241 -3.74 -16.39 20.60
N THR A 242 -3.71 -15.50 21.59
CA THR A 242 -2.95 -14.26 21.54
C THR A 242 -1.73 -14.32 22.46
N VAL A 243 -0.55 -14.06 21.93
CA VAL A 243 0.70 -13.94 22.67
C VAL A 243 1.07 -12.46 22.77
N TYR A 244 1.18 -11.91 23.98
CA TYR A 244 1.52 -10.50 24.16
C TYR A 244 2.66 -10.31 25.16
N GLY A 245 3.39 -9.19 25.06
CA GLY A 245 4.58 -8.97 25.92
C GLY A 245 5.54 -7.91 25.37
N LYS A 246 6.61 -7.62 26.14
CA LYS A 246 7.62 -6.61 25.78
C LYS A 246 8.34 -6.94 24.46
N SER A 247 8.94 -5.94 23.83
CA SER A 247 9.73 -6.14 22.61
C SER A 247 10.96 -7.02 22.89
N GLY A 248 11.35 -7.85 21.92
CA GLY A 248 12.55 -8.70 22.02
C GLY A 248 12.41 -10.00 22.82
N ILE A 249 11.26 -10.25 23.45
CA ILE A 249 11.05 -11.41 24.33
C ILE A 249 10.74 -12.74 23.61
N GLY A 250 10.88 -12.78 22.28
CA GLY A 250 10.71 -14.01 21.50
C GLY A 250 9.29 -14.34 21.03
N LYS A 251 8.30 -13.44 21.20
CA LYS A 251 6.91 -13.67 20.75
C LYS A 251 6.81 -14.16 19.30
N SER A 252 7.39 -13.41 18.35
CA SER A 252 7.38 -13.73 16.92
C SER A 252 8.04 -15.08 16.65
N ALA A 253 9.19 -15.36 17.30
CA ALA A 253 9.87 -16.64 17.17
C ALA A 253 8.98 -17.80 17.63
N THR A 254 8.31 -17.65 18.78
CA THR A 254 7.43 -18.70 19.31
C THR A 254 6.19 -18.91 18.45
N ILE A 255 5.49 -17.86 18.00
CA ILE A 255 4.29 -18.05 17.18
C ILE A 255 4.61 -18.66 15.81
N HIS A 256 5.77 -18.34 15.22
CA HIS A 256 6.23 -18.95 13.98
C HIS A 256 6.61 -20.42 14.20
N HIS A 257 7.33 -20.73 15.28
CA HIS A 257 7.66 -22.11 15.65
C HIS A 257 6.40 -22.96 15.83
N VAL A 258 5.41 -22.46 16.58
CA VAL A 258 4.14 -23.17 16.81
C VAL A 258 3.39 -23.41 15.51
N ALA A 259 3.38 -22.45 14.58
CA ALA A 259 2.78 -22.63 13.27
C ALA A 259 3.50 -23.73 12.45
N LEU A 260 4.83 -23.80 12.52
CA LEU A 260 5.63 -24.84 11.87
C LEU A 260 5.39 -26.22 12.51
N VAL A 261 5.27 -26.30 13.83
CA VAL A 261 4.88 -27.54 14.54
C VAL A 261 3.51 -28.03 14.08
N LEU A 262 2.52 -27.14 13.93
CA LEU A 262 1.20 -27.48 13.42
C LEU A 262 1.23 -27.98 11.96
N LEU A 263 2.10 -27.42 11.13
CA LEU A 263 2.34 -27.89 9.77
C LEU A 263 2.90 -29.32 9.77
N ASP A 264 3.96 -29.57 10.53
CA ASP A 264 4.69 -30.83 10.49
C ASP A 264 3.92 -31.98 11.17
N GLN A 265 3.29 -31.71 12.33
CA GLN A 265 2.65 -32.75 13.14
C GLN A 265 1.16 -32.95 12.83
N SER A 266 0.49 -31.91 12.33
CA SER A 266 -0.97 -31.91 12.17
C SER A 266 -1.44 -31.49 10.77
N GLN A 267 -0.53 -31.40 9.80
CA GLN A 267 -0.84 -31.13 8.39
C GLN A 267 -1.64 -29.83 8.19
N TYR A 268 -1.42 -28.81 9.02
CA TYR A 268 -2.03 -27.50 8.82
C TYR A 268 -1.32 -26.74 7.71
N GLU A 269 -2.08 -26.13 6.81
CA GLU A 269 -1.57 -25.15 5.85
C GLU A 269 -1.39 -23.80 6.57
N ILE A 270 -0.18 -23.23 6.49
CA ILE A 270 0.16 -21.96 7.16
C ILE A 270 -0.19 -20.77 6.26
N PHE A 271 -0.90 -19.81 6.83
CA PHE A 271 -1.23 -18.53 6.20
C PHE A 271 -0.73 -17.36 7.05
N PRO A 272 0.40 -16.74 6.68
CA PRO A 272 0.81 -15.47 7.25
C PRO A 272 -0.19 -14.38 6.87
N CYS A 273 -0.75 -13.70 7.86
CA CYS A 273 -1.79 -12.69 7.71
C CYS A 273 -1.30 -11.33 8.21
N ARG A 274 -1.70 -10.27 7.50
CA ARG A 274 -1.46 -8.87 7.89
C ARG A 274 -2.73 -8.20 8.40
N SER A 275 -3.89 -8.67 7.97
CA SER A 275 -5.19 -8.13 8.35
C SER A 275 -6.25 -9.24 8.45
N PRO A 276 -7.33 -9.03 9.22
CA PRO A 276 -8.43 -9.99 9.32
C PRO A 276 -9.02 -10.44 7.98
N LYS A 277 -8.99 -9.54 6.98
CA LYS A 277 -9.44 -9.81 5.62
C LYS A 277 -8.67 -10.95 4.94
N ASP A 278 -7.41 -11.17 5.33
CA ASP A 278 -6.60 -12.25 4.80
C ASP A 278 -7.16 -13.63 5.18
N ILE A 279 -7.86 -13.75 6.32
CA ILE A 279 -8.54 -15.00 6.69
C ILE A 279 -9.70 -15.28 5.74
N GLU A 280 -10.57 -14.29 5.52
CA GLU A 280 -11.72 -14.45 4.61
C GLU A 280 -11.28 -14.88 3.21
N LYS A 281 -10.19 -14.28 2.74
CA LYS A 281 -9.61 -14.53 1.43
C LYS A 281 -9.01 -15.93 1.27
N ASN A 282 -8.35 -16.42 2.31
CA ASN A 282 -7.60 -17.68 2.25
C ASN A 282 -8.33 -18.86 2.88
N PHE A 283 -9.48 -18.63 3.53
CA PHE A 283 -10.25 -19.68 4.17
C PHE A 283 -10.76 -20.71 3.15
N LYS A 284 -10.40 -21.96 3.39
CA LYS A 284 -10.81 -23.13 2.61
C LYS A 284 -11.59 -24.05 3.53
N LYS A 285 -12.89 -24.20 3.26
CA LYS A 285 -13.76 -25.07 4.03
C LYS A 285 -13.18 -26.49 4.08
N ASN A 286 -13.17 -27.11 5.26
CA ASN A 286 -12.65 -28.45 5.55
C ASN A 286 -11.12 -28.64 5.47
N ALA A 287 -10.34 -27.63 5.05
CA ALA A 287 -8.88 -27.71 5.08
C ALA A 287 -8.34 -27.40 6.49
N ARG A 288 -7.29 -28.08 6.95
CA ARG A 288 -6.61 -27.69 8.21
C ARG A 288 -5.77 -26.46 7.93
N GLN A 289 -6.10 -25.33 8.55
CA GLN A 289 -5.46 -24.04 8.26
C GLN A 289 -5.07 -23.30 9.53
N VAL A 290 -3.86 -22.74 9.56
CA VAL A 290 -3.39 -21.88 10.65
C VAL A 290 -3.12 -20.48 10.12
N PHE A 291 -3.81 -19.49 10.68
CA PHE A 291 -3.66 -18.08 10.34
C PHE A 291 -2.76 -17.40 11.38
N VAL A 292 -1.64 -16.85 10.93
CA VAL A 292 -0.58 -16.33 11.80
C VAL A 292 -0.48 -14.82 11.63
N PHE A 293 -0.69 -14.09 12.72
CA PHE A 293 -0.57 -12.63 12.76
C PHE A 293 0.57 -12.21 13.68
N ASP A 294 1.57 -11.51 13.15
CA ASP A 294 2.75 -11.09 13.91
C ASP A 294 2.80 -9.56 14.07
N ASP A 295 2.92 -9.09 15.32
CA ASP A 295 3.02 -7.69 15.74
C ASP A 295 1.81 -6.83 15.32
N VAL A 296 0.59 -7.26 15.68
CA VAL A 296 -0.65 -6.57 15.28
C VAL A 296 -0.93 -5.30 16.07
N CYS A 297 -1.73 -4.43 15.44
CA CYS A 297 -2.30 -3.22 16.04
C CYS A 297 -1.26 -2.18 16.43
N GLY A 298 -0.05 -2.21 15.87
CA GLY A 298 0.92 -1.12 16.00
C GLY A 298 2.10 -1.37 16.94
N ARG A 299 3.07 -0.45 16.88
CA ARG A 299 4.39 -0.62 17.51
C ARG A 299 4.54 0.12 18.85
N TYR A 300 3.91 1.28 18.98
CA TYR A 300 4.07 2.16 20.15
C TYR A 300 2.76 2.35 20.88
N SER A 301 1.67 2.51 20.13
CA SER A 301 0.30 2.56 20.60
C SER A 301 -0.62 1.81 19.64
N ALA A 302 -1.84 1.51 20.07
CA ALA A 302 -2.77 0.80 19.21
C ALA A 302 -3.24 1.69 18.03
N ILE A 303 -3.11 1.18 16.79
CA ILE A 303 -3.48 1.91 15.58
C ILE A 303 -5.00 1.76 15.36
N GLN A 304 -5.73 2.88 15.43
CA GLN A 304 -7.19 2.88 15.37
C GLN A 304 -7.76 2.22 14.11
N ASP A 305 -7.14 2.43 12.94
CA ASP A 305 -7.60 1.82 11.69
C ASP A 305 -7.45 0.29 11.69
N GLU A 306 -6.38 -0.23 12.31
CA GLU A 306 -6.18 -1.68 12.46
C GLU A 306 -7.23 -2.26 13.43
N ILE A 307 -7.46 -1.60 14.56
CA ILE A 307 -8.51 -2.00 15.52
C ILE A 307 -9.89 -2.00 14.86
N ASN A 308 -10.22 -0.95 14.10
CA ASN A 308 -11.48 -0.86 13.37
C ASN A 308 -11.62 -2.00 12.35
N SER A 309 -10.51 -2.41 11.70
CA SER A 309 -10.51 -3.58 10.82
C SER A 309 -10.76 -4.88 11.59
N TRP A 310 -10.24 -5.06 12.79
CA TRP A 310 -10.53 -6.23 13.62
C TRP A 310 -12.00 -6.27 14.06
N LEU A 311 -12.52 -5.15 14.56
CA LEU A 311 -13.91 -5.02 14.98
C LEU A 311 -14.89 -5.27 13.83
N ALA A 312 -14.60 -4.75 12.64
CA ALA A 312 -15.45 -4.94 11.47
C ALA A 312 -15.58 -6.41 11.03
N TYR A 313 -14.57 -7.23 11.31
CA TYR A 313 -14.55 -8.65 10.94
C TYR A 313 -14.87 -9.58 12.13
N GLU A 314 -15.14 -9.05 13.31
CA GLU A 314 -15.24 -9.83 14.55
C GLU A 314 -16.30 -10.94 14.46
N SER A 315 -17.50 -10.66 13.93
CA SER A 315 -18.54 -11.68 13.76
C SER A 315 -18.11 -12.82 12.82
N PHE A 316 -17.36 -12.49 11.76
CA PHE A 316 -16.79 -13.49 10.86
C PHE A 316 -15.72 -14.32 11.56
N LEU A 317 -14.78 -13.68 12.25
CA LEU A 317 -13.70 -14.33 12.97
C LEU A 317 -14.21 -15.27 14.07
N MET A 318 -15.21 -14.84 14.84
CA MET A 318 -15.85 -15.68 15.87
C MET A 318 -16.55 -16.91 15.29
N ARG A 319 -17.05 -16.84 14.05
CA ARG A 319 -17.60 -18.01 13.35
C ARG A 319 -16.48 -18.97 12.93
N ILE A 320 -15.40 -18.44 12.37
CA ILE A 320 -14.25 -19.23 11.92
C ILE A 320 -13.55 -19.91 13.11
N ALA A 321 -13.47 -19.25 14.27
CA ALA A 321 -12.92 -19.84 15.49
C ALA A 321 -13.63 -21.12 15.95
N LYS A 322 -14.88 -21.34 15.54
CA LYS A 322 -15.63 -22.56 15.89
C LYS A 322 -15.30 -23.76 15.00
N GLU A 323 -14.64 -23.53 13.87
CA GLU A 323 -14.24 -24.58 12.94
C GLU A 323 -13.05 -25.36 13.52
N ARG A 324 -13.21 -26.67 13.73
CA ARG A 324 -12.18 -27.53 14.38
C ARG A 324 -10.87 -27.63 13.61
N ASN A 325 -10.94 -27.37 12.31
CA ASN A 325 -9.81 -27.39 11.37
C ASN A 325 -9.13 -26.03 11.24
N VAL A 326 -9.53 -25.01 12.01
CA VAL A 326 -8.92 -23.67 11.95
C VAL A 326 -8.22 -23.33 13.26
N LYS A 327 -7.01 -22.80 13.12
CA LYS A 327 -6.22 -22.23 14.21
C LYS A 327 -5.86 -20.78 13.86
N VAL A 328 -5.91 -19.89 14.84
CA VAL A 328 -5.51 -18.48 14.69
C VAL A 328 -4.55 -18.16 15.83
N ILE A 329 -3.34 -17.74 15.47
CA ILE A 329 -2.32 -17.34 16.43
C ILE A 329 -1.90 -15.89 16.16
N VAL A 330 -1.88 -15.08 17.21
CA VAL A 330 -1.68 -13.64 17.11
C VAL A 330 -0.58 -13.22 18.08
N SER A 331 0.33 -12.34 17.66
CA SER A 331 1.23 -11.65 18.57
C SER A 331 0.96 -10.14 18.62
N CYS A 332 1.05 -9.54 19.80
CA CYS A 332 1.02 -8.08 19.95
C CYS A 332 1.90 -7.60 21.10
N ARG A 333 2.12 -6.28 21.20
CA ARG A 333 2.97 -5.69 22.24
C ARG A 333 2.19 -5.49 23.54
N LEU A 334 2.88 -5.58 24.67
CA LEU A 334 2.28 -5.42 26.00
C LEU A 334 1.46 -4.11 26.12
N GLN A 335 2.01 -2.99 25.64
CA GLN A 335 1.34 -1.70 25.68
C GLN A 335 0.09 -1.66 24.80
N VAL A 336 0.14 -2.27 23.61
CA VAL A 336 -1.00 -2.34 22.68
C VAL A 336 -2.10 -3.20 23.28
N PHE A 337 -1.75 -4.35 23.86
CA PHE A 337 -2.71 -5.23 24.51
C PHE A 337 -3.44 -4.51 25.65
N LYS A 338 -2.73 -3.72 26.46
CA LYS A 338 -3.32 -3.02 27.62
C LYS A 338 -4.24 -1.84 27.27
N GLU A 339 -4.24 -1.37 26.03
CA GLU A 339 -5.09 -0.25 25.63
C GLU A 339 -6.56 -0.64 25.55
N GLU A 340 -7.44 0.22 26.07
CA GLU A 340 -8.89 0.00 26.10
C GLU A 340 -9.46 -0.30 24.71
N GLN A 341 -8.98 0.41 23.69
CA GLN A 341 -9.41 0.22 22.31
C GLN A 341 -9.07 -1.17 21.76
N PHE A 342 -7.89 -1.73 22.08
CA PHE A 342 -7.53 -3.09 21.70
C PHE A 342 -8.38 -4.09 22.47
N GLN A 343 -8.63 -3.80 23.76
CA GLN A 343 -9.49 -4.61 24.61
C GLN A 343 -10.94 -4.70 24.12
N ARG A 344 -11.37 -3.89 23.15
CA ARG A 344 -12.69 -4.04 22.51
C ARG A 344 -12.78 -5.23 21.56
N ILE A 345 -11.64 -5.76 21.09
CA ILE A 345 -11.59 -6.91 20.18
C ILE A 345 -11.72 -8.19 21.02
N CYS A 346 -12.94 -8.64 21.27
CA CYS A 346 -13.24 -9.81 22.10
C CYS A 346 -12.60 -11.08 21.55
N PHE A 347 -12.57 -11.22 20.22
CA PHE A 347 -11.92 -12.33 19.53
C PHE A 347 -10.46 -12.58 19.97
N LEU A 348 -9.68 -11.53 20.22
CA LEU A 348 -8.25 -11.65 20.58
C LEU A 348 -8.01 -11.87 22.08
N LYS A 349 -9.05 -11.86 22.90
CA LYS A 349 -8.95 -12.00 24.36
C LYS A 349 -9.38 -13.36 24.88
N GLU A 350 -9.97 -14.21 24.03
CA GLU A 350 -10.54 -15.49 24.43
C GLU A 350 -9.49 -16.40 25.09
N CYS A 351 -8.28 -16.45 24.52
CA CYS A 351 -7.12 -17.06 25.15
C CYS A 351 -5.91 -16.17 24.91
N ALA A 352 -5.31 -15.63 25.98
CA ALA A 352 -4.15 -14.76 25.88
C ALA A 352 -3.07 -15.15 26.88
N ILE A 353 -1.80 -15.15 26.44
CA ILE A 353 -0.63 -15.46 27.25
C ILE A 353 0.31 -14.27 27.26
N GLU A 354 0.66 -13.80 28.46
CA GLU A 354 1.70 -12.79 28.64
C GLU A 354 3.10 -13.43 28.65
N PHE A 355 3.97 -12.93 27.78
CA PHE A 355 5.39 -13.22 27.81
C PHE A 355 6.07 -12.19 28.72
N THR A 356 6.68 -12.69 29.79
CA THR A 356 7.46 -11.91 30.77
C THR A 356 8.87 -12.46 30.92
N ASP A 357 9.80 -11.59 31.36
CA ASP A 357 11.26 -11.85 31.33
C ASP A 357 11.68 -13.03 32.23
N ASN A 358 10.83 -13.41 33.19
CA ASN A 358 11.06 -14.48 34.15
C ASN A 358 10.64 -15.88 33.66
N LEU A 359 10.09 -15.99 32.44
CA LEU A 359 9.54 -17.24 31.91
C LEU A 359 10.58 -18.13 31.20
N ILE A 360 11.84 -17.71 31.14
CA ILE A 360 12.93 -18.50 30.57
C ILE A 360 13.91 -18.84 31.69
N THR A 361 14.09 -20.13 31.96
CA THR A 361 15.02 -20.60 32.99
C THR A 361 16.48 -20.27 32.62
N PRO A 362 17.40 -20.14 33.60
CA PRO A 362 18.81 -19.94 33.31
C PRO A 362 19.39 -20.98 32.33
N ASP A 363 18.97 -22.24 32.43
CA ASP A 363 19.41 -23.32 31.54
C ASP A 363 18.87 -23.17 30.11
N GLN A 364 17.62 -22.72 29.95
CA GLN A 364 17.05 -22.38 28.65
C GLN A 364 17.76 -21.17 28.03
N ARG A 365 18.06 -20.13 28.82
CA ARG A 365 18.84 -18.97 28.35
C ARG A 365 20.22 -19.39 27.87
N ARG A 366 20.92 -20.26 28.63
CA ARG A 366 22.22 -20.84 28.22
C ARG A 366 22.10 -21.65 26.94
N SER A 367 21.01 -22.41 26.78
CA SER A 367 20.76 -23.23 25.59
C SER A 367 20.51 -22.37 24.35
N ILE A 368 19.71 -21.31 24.47
CA ILE A 368 19.54 -20.28 23.42
C ILE A 368 20.92 -19.72 23.06
N PHE A 369 21.66 -19.23 24.06
CA PHE A 369 22.95 -18.60 23.85
C PHE A 369 23.96 -19.52 23.13
N LYS A 370 24.05 -20.79 23.53
CA LYS A 370 24.90 -21.81 22.89
C LYS A 370 24.57 -22.04 21.41
N LYS A 371 23.30 -21.89 21.01
CA LYS A 371 22.85 -22.11 19.63
C LYS A 371 23.17 -20.93 18.69
N TYR A 372 23.40 -19.73 19.25
CA TYR A 372 23.77 -18.52 18.52
C TYR A 372 25.27 -18.17 18.63
N LEU A 373 26.04 -18.92 19.41
CA LEU A 373 27.49 -18.80 19.56
C LEU A 373 28.22 -19.37 18.33
N ASN A 374 29.08 -18.57 17.70
CA ASN A 374 30.09 -19.10 16.78
C ASN A 374 31.05 -20.03 17.54
N SER A 375 31.44 -21.15 16.91
CA SER A 375 32.33 -22.17 17.49
C SER A 375 33.60 -21.60 18.12
N ASP A 376 34.10 -20.50 17.55
CA ASP A 376 35.41 -19.95 17.87
C ASP A 376 35.41 -19.04 19.10
N LEU A 377 34.23 -18.63 19.59
CA LEU A 377 34.07 -17.71 20.73
C LEU A 377 33.57 -18.41 22.01
N LYS A 378 33.32 -19.72 21.95
CA LYS A 378 32.71 -20.52 23.01
C LYS A 378 33.44 -20.42 24.37
N PRO A 379 34.78 -20.55 24.45
CA PRO A 379 35.50 -20.56 25.73
C PRO A 379 35.55 -19.19 26.41
N ALA A 380 35.67 -18.12 25.62
CA ALA A 380 35.77 -16.75 26.15
C ALA A 380 34.46 -16.28 26.77
N ILE A 381 33.32 -16.75 26.24
CA ILE A 381 32.00 -16.27 26.64
C ILE A 381 31.38 -17.10 27.76
N GLU A 382 31.69 -18.41 27.89
CA GLU A 382 31.28 -19.20 29.06
C GLU A 382 31.78 -18.59 30.38
N ASN A 383 32.97 -17.97 30.36
CA ASN A 383 33.50 -17.20 31.49
C ASN A 383 32.71 -15.92 31.82
N VAL A 384 32.05 -15.31 30.82
CA VAL A 384 31.20 -14.11 31.02
C VAL A 384 29.85 -14.50 31.60
N ILE A 385 29.26 -15.61 31.14
CA ILE A 385 27.96 -16.11 31.62
C ILE A 385 28.04 -16.49 33.11
N ASN A 386 29.08 -17.21 33.51
CA ASN A 386 29.30 -17.56 34.92
C ASN A 386 29.45 -16.32 35.82
N LYS A 387 29.94 -15.21 35.27
CA LYS A 387 30.01 -13.92 35.99
C LYS A 387 28.67 -13.19 36.03
N CYS A 388 27.86 -13.27 34.97
CA CYS A 388 26.52 -12.65 34.95
C CYS A 388 25.53 -13.35 35.88
N ASP A 389 25.61 -14.68 36.01
CA ASP A 389 24.78 -15.45 36.94
C ASP A 389 25.17 -15.22 38.42
N SER A 390 26.37 -14.69 38.70
CA SER A 390 26.80 -14.29 40.06
C SER A 390 26.33 -12.89 40.49
N PHE A 391 25.59 -12.17 39.64
CA PHE A 391 24.94 -10.90 39.97
C PHE A 391 23.43 -11.09 40.19
N HIS A 392 23.06 -11.99 41.12
CA HIS A 392 21.75 -11.99 41.78
C HIS A 392 21.96 -12.11 43.28
#